data_AF-A0A962VVN2-F1
#
_entry.id   AF-A0A962VVN2-F1
#
_cell.length_a   1.000
_cell.length_b   1.000
_cell.length_c   1.000
_cell.angle_alpha   90.00
_cell.angle_beta   90.00
_cell.angle_gamma   90.00
#
_symmetry.space_group_name_H-M   'P 1'
#
loop_
_entity.id
_entity.type
_entity.pdbx_description
1 polymer ?
#
loop_
_entity_poly.entity_id
_entity_poly.type
_entity_poly.pdbx_seq_one_letter_code
_entity_poly.pdbx_strand_id
1 'polypeptide(L)'
;MSTNLSFTRFTAITPKRLSKRFILAGDTLVKEGGGNMADGIAERLTVADLAEFAALLTNLRPNQALTYGINGHDRARVIPKDAPTHVGDDLPVIHRTRDHFHWPEGAGLLMLDYDPAPDGNPLSVNELHAALATACPALADAPAVWRPSASSCIHDRKTGAELRGVGGQRLYIPVLGASDISRAGDVLFKRLWLAGFGRYEIS
;
A
#
# COMPACT_ATOMS: atom_id res chain seq x y z
N MET A 1 -13.01 19.46 12.82
CA MET A 1 -12.02 18.34 12.72
C MET A 1 -11.32 18.47 11.38
N SER A 2 -10.00 18.30 11.34
CA SER A 2 -9.25 18.37 10.09
C SER A 2 -9.64 17.21 9.17
N THR A 3 -9.88 17.49 7.89
CA THR A 3 -10.17 16.48 6.85
C THR A 3 -8.91 16.00 6.13
N ASN A 4 -7.74 16.52 6.52
CA ASN A 4 -6.49 16.19 5.88
C ASN A 4 -6.14 14.71 6.10
N LEU A 5 -5.57 14.08 5.08
CA LEU A 5 -5.18 12.69 5.13
C LEU A 5 -3.73 12.60 5.59
N SER A 6 -3.50 11.98 6.76
CA SER A 6 -2.16 11.75 7.29
C SER A 6 -1.72 10.30 7.15
N PHE A 7 -0.46 10.10 6.77
CA PHE A 7 0.16 8.78 6.58
C PHE A 7 1.68 8.91 6.66
N THR A 8 2.40 7.79 6.65
CA THR A 8 3.87 7.80 6.69
C THR A 8 4.47 7.40 5.36
N ARG A 9 5.43 8.19 4.88
CA ARG A 9 6.34 7.81 3.80
C ARG A 9 7.62 7.25 4.39
N PHE A 10 7.99 6.04 3.97
CA PHE A 10 9.32 5.51 4.16
C PHE A 10 10.21 5.88 2.98
N THR A 11 11.46 6.25 3.27
CA THR A 11 12.53 6.35 2.28
C THR A 11 13.69 5.48 2.74
N ALA A 12 13.96 4.40 2.02
CA ALA A 12 15.05 3.49 2.35
C ALA A 12 16.41 4.11 2.06
N ILE A 13 17.31 3.95 3.03
CA ILE A 13 18.75 4.14 2.92
C ILE A 13 19.36 2.80 2.51
N THR A 14 18.97 1.73 3.22
CA THR A 14 19.41 0.35 2.94
C THR A 14 18.19 -0.57 2.89
N PRO A 15 17.94 -1.26 1.76
CA PRO A 15 18.61 -1.14 0.46
C PRO A 15 18.22 0.13 -0.31
N LYS A 16 18.96 0.48 -1.37
CA LYS A 16 18.65 1.61 -2.27
C LYS A 16 17.40 1.42 -3.15
N ARG A 17 16.66 0.32 -2.99
CA ARG A 17 15.42 -0.01 -3.72
C ARG A 17 14.49 -0.83 -2.84
N LEU A 18 13.25 -0.37 -2.67
CA LEU A 18 12.18 -1.10 -2.01
C LEU A 18 11.18 -1.70 -3.01
N SER A 19 11.01 -1.08 -4.18
CA SER A 19 10.11 -1.59 -5.20
C SER A 19 10.59 -2.94 -5.76
N LYS A 20 9.66 -3.70 -6.33
CA LYS A 20 9.99 -4.82 -7.22
C LYS A 20 10.75 -4.27 -8.44
N ARG A 21 11.60 -5.09 -9.04
CA ARG A 21 12.20 -4.86 -10.36
C ARG A 21 11.86 -6.02 -11.27
N PHE A 22 11.67 -5.73 -12.54
CA PHE A 22 11.50 -6.74 -13.57
C PHE A 22 12.57 -6.57 -14.63
N ILE A 23 13.12 -7.69 -15.10
CA ILE A 23 14.13 -7.75 -16.15
C ILE A 23 13.59 -8.66 -17.24
N LEU A 24 13.58 -8.18 -18.47
CA LEU A 24 13.24 -8.99 -19.64
C LEU A 24 14.51 -9.73 -20.09
N ALA A 25 14.54 -11.06 -19.91
CA ALA A 25 15.64 -11.94 -20.29
C ALA A 25 15.16 -12.83 -21.45
N GLY A 26 15.49 -12.46 -22.69
CA GLY A 26 14.82 -13.01 -23.87
C GLY A 26 13.34 -12.65 -23.82
N ASP A 27 12.45 -13.64 -23.93
CA ASP A 27 11.00 -13.46 -23.85
C ASP A 27 10.44 -13.68 -22.43
N THR A 28 11.30 -13.90 -21.43
CA THR A 28 10.89 -14.18 -20.06
C THR A 28 11.03 -12.97 -19.16
N LEU A 29 9.94 -12.63 -18.46
CA LEU A 29 9.94 -11.55 -17.49
C LEU A 29 10.38 -12.03 -16.10
N VAL A 30 11.63 -11.77 -15.74
CA VAL A 30 12.22 -12.18 -14.47
C VAL A 30 11.91 -11.15 -13.38
N LYS A 31 11.31 -11.61 -12.28
CA LYS A 31 10.95 -10.77 -11.13
C LYS A 31 12.05 -10.78 -10.08
N GLU A 32 12.44 -9.61 -9.63
CA GLU A 32 13.20 -9.42 -8.40
C GLU A 32 12.34 -8.79 -7.31
N GLY A 33 12.44 -9.35 -6.10
CA GLY A 33 11.74 -8.85 -4.93
C GLY A 33 12.18 -7.45 -4.46
N GLY A 34 11.57 -7.03 -3.36
CA GLY A 34 11.80 -5.75 -2.70
C GLY A 34 11.18 -5.75 -1.28
N GLY A 35 11.07 -4.58 -0.66
CA GLY A 35 10.38 -4.41 0.63
C GLY A 35 11.19 -4.75 1.89
N ASN A 36 12.43 -5.20 1.75
CA ASN A 36 13.31 -5.57 2.86
C ASN A 36 14.13 -4.36 3.38
N MET A 37 13.46 -3.28 3.79
CA MET A 37 14.12 -2.12 4.39
C MET A 37 14.80 -2.48 5.71
N ALA A 38 16.12 -2.39 5.75
CA ALA A 38 16.97 -2.56 6.93
C ALA A 38 17.37 -1.22 7.57
N ASP A 39 17.26 -0.13 6.82
CA ASP A 39 17.50 1.22 7.32
C ASP A 39 16.80 2.24 6.42
N GLY A 40 16.22 3.27 7.02
CA GLY A 40 15.51 4.31 6.29
C GLY A 40 14.95 5.39 7.20
N ILE A 41 14.22 6.31 6.57
CA ILE A 41 13.56 7.42 7.24
C ILE A 41 12.05 7.24 7.10
N ALA A 42 11.33 7.31 8.21
CA ALA A 42 9.89 7.56 8.25
C ALA A 42 9.66 9.07 8.31
N GLU A 43 8.72 9.54 7.49
CA GLU A 43 8.28 10.93 7.47
C GLU A 43 6.76 10.96 7.44
N ARG A 44 6.17 11.67 8.40
CA ARG A 44 4.72 11.93 8.43
C ARG A 44 4.40 12.92 7.31
N LEU A 45 3.48 12.53 6.44
CA LEU A 45 2.94 13.41 5.42
C LEU A 45 1.47 13.69 5.70
N THR A 46 1.04 14.87 5.27
CA THR A 46 -0.34 15.31 5.33
C THR A 46 -0.68 15.94 4.00
N VAL A 47 -1.80 15.53 3.42
CA VAL A 47 -2.34 16.10 2.17
C VAL A 47 -3.78 16.56 2.41
N ALA A 48 -4.23 17.55 1.65
CA ALA A 48 -5.55 18.15 1.85
C ALA A 48 -6.68 17.18 1.48
N ASP A 49 -6.49 16.39 0.42
CA ASP A 49 -7.52 15.54 -0.15
C ASP A 49 -6.96 14.31 -0.91
N LEU A 50 -7.89 13.54 -1.48
CA LEU A 50 -7.59 12.34 -2.24
C LEU A 50 -6.88 12.63 -3.59
N ALA A 51 -7.08 13.82 -4.17
CA ALA A 51 -6.44 14.21 -5.43
C ALA A 51 -4.95 14.50 -5.21
N GLU A 52 -4.60 15.23 -4.15
CA GLU A 52 -3.21 15.42 -3.74
C GLU A 52 -2.54 14.09 -3.39
N PHE A 53 -3.26 13.18 -2.73
CA PHE A 53 -2.76 11.83 -2.47
C PHE A 53 -2.47 11.05 -3.78
N ALA A 54 -3.38 11.11 -4.75
CA ALA A 54 -3.20 10.49 -6.06
C ALA A 54 -1.97 11.04 -6.80
N ALA A 55 -1.78 12.37 -6.77
CA ALA A 55 -0.61 13.03 -7.33
C ALA A 55 0.69 12.62 -6.62
N LEU A 56 0.65 12.39 -5.30
CA LEU A 56 1.80 11.88 -4.56
C LEU A 56 2.19 10.46 -4.99
N LEU A 57 1.20 9.58 -5.22
CA LEU A 57 1.44 8.19 -5.62
C LEU A 57 2.18 8.04 -6.95
N THR A 58 2.05 9.01 -7.86
CA THR A 58 2.76 9.01 -9.16
C THR A 58 4.23 9.43 -9.02
N ASN A 59 4.57 10.13 -7.94
CA ASN A 59 5.90 10.69 -7.69
C ASN A 59 6.77 9.85 -6.73
N LEU A 60 6.28 8.68 -6.30
CA LEU A 60 7.06 7.79 -5.43
C LEU A 60 8.30 7.24 -6.14
N ARG A 61 9.45 7.34 -5.47
CA ARG A 61 10.72 6.78 -5.97
C ARG A 61 10.82 5.28 -5.66
N PRO A 62 11.67 4.52 -6.39
CA PRO A 62 11.85 3.09 -6.15
C PRO A 62 12.32 2.71 -4.74
N ASN A 63 12.93 3.63 -3.99
CA ASN A 63 13.33 3.43 -2.60
C ASN A 63 12.30 3.94 -1.59
N GLN A 64 11.09 4.32 -2.04
CA GLN A 64 10.03 4.83 -1.18
C GLN A 64 8.85 3.86 -1.12
N ALA A 65 8.19 3.86 0.02
CA ALA A 65 6.94 3.13 0.27
C ALA A 65 6.05 3.96 1.20
N LEU A 66 4.76 3.68 1.19
CA LEU A 66 3.81 4.30 2.11
C LEU A 66 3.29 3.27 3.11
N THR A 67 3.01 3.73 4.31
CA THR A 67 2.09 3.06 5.25
C THR A 67 1.04 4.09 5.68
N TYR A 68 -0.17 3.63 5.95
CA TYR A 68 -1.30 4.51 6.25
C TYR A 68 -1.49 4.74 7.76
N GLY A 69 -0.62 4.17 8.57
CA GLY A 69 -0.40 4.57 9.95
C GLY A 69 0.63 5.69 10.08
N ILE A 70 0.57 6.40 11.19
CA ILE A 70 1.52 7.43 11.61
C ILE A 70 2.30 6.96 12.83
N ASN A 71 3.44 7.59 13.10
CA ASN A 71 4.22 7.37 14.32
C ASN A 71 4.19 8.62 15.22
N GLY A 72 4.89 8.61 16.35
CA GLY A 72 4.94 9.73 17.30
C GLY A 72 5.78 10.94 16.87
N HIS A 73 6.47 10.87 15.73
CA HIS A 73 7.41 11.89 15.25
C HIS A 73 7.06 12.33 13.82
N ASP A 74 7.40 13.57 13.46
CA ASP A 74 7.26 14.03 12.06
C ASP A 74 8.31 13.38 11.17
N ARG A 75 9.48 13.09 11.73
CA ARG A 75 10.57 12.39 11.05
C ARG A 75 11.33 11.52 12.05
N ALA A 76 11.64 10.29 11.67
CA ALA A 76 12.37 9.33 12.49
C ALA A 76 13.23 8.41 11.63
N ARG A 77 14.35 7.92 12.17
CA ARG A 77 15.09 6.80 11.57
C ARG A 77 14.37 5.49 11.91
N VAL A 78 14.27 4.60 10.93
CA VAL A 78 13.50 3.36 11.04
C VAL A 78 14.41 2.18 10.76
N ILE A 79 14.55 1.30 11.76
CA ILE A 79 15.39 0.11 11.69
C ILE A 79 14.59 -1.16 12.08
N PRO A 80 15.09 -2.36 11.75
CA PRO A 80 14.58 -3.62 12.29
C PRO A 80 14.67 -3.65 13.81
N LYS A 81 13.75 -4.36 14.47
CA LYS A 81 13.69 -4.47 15.93
C LYS A 81 14.97 -5.01 16.56
N ASP A 82 15.65 -5.92 15.86
CA ASP A 82 16.87 -6.59 16.35
C ASP A 82 18.16 -5.89 15.89
N ALA A 83 18.04 -4.74 15.21
CA ALA A 83 19.20 -3.96 14.80
C ALA A 83 19.73 -3.11 15.96
N PRO A 84 21.06 -2.99 16.13
CA PRO A 84 21.61 -2.13 17.17
C PRO A 84 21.24 -0.68 16.89
N THR A 85 20.66 -0.02 17.90
CA THR A 85 20.41 1.42 17.85
C THR A 85 21.75 2.14 17.81
N HIS A 86 21.99 2.90 16.75
CA HIS A 86 23.17 3.74 16.67
C HIS A 86 22.90 5.02 17.45
N VAL A 87 23.67 5.26 18.49
CA VAL A 87 23.63 6.52 19.25
C VAL A 87 24.42 7.55 18.44
N GLY A 88 23.75 8.55 17.87
CA GLY A 88 24.44 9.63 17.14
C GLY A 88 23.66 10.32 16.02
N ASP A 89 22.45 9.87 15.68
CA ASP A 89 21.61 10.62 14.74
C ASP A 89 20.78 11.68 15.46
N ASP A 90 20.60 12.85 14.84
CA ASP A 90 19.70 13.92 15.30
C ASP A 90 18.20 13.54 15.22
N LEU A 91 17.88 12.29 14.86
CA LEU A 91 16.51 11.80 14.69
C LEU A 91 16.16 10.74 15.73
N PRO A 92 14.91 10.73 16.24
CA PRO A 92 14.37 9.60 16.98
C PRO A 92 14.54 8.31 16.18
N VAL A 93 14.92 7.22 16.85
CA VAL A 93 15.01 5.89 16.25
C VAL A 93 13.78 5.09 16.64
N ILE A 94 13.05 4.60 15.64
CA ILE A 94 11.88 3.74 15.83
C ILE A 94 12.06 2.40 15.13
N HIS A 95 11.32 1.38 15.57
CA HIS A 95 11.32 0.09 14.90
C HIS A 95 10.23 0.00 13.84
N ARG A 96 10.49 -0.78 12.79
CA ARG A 96 9.50 -1.11 11.74
C ARG A 96 8.44 -2.12 12.24
N THR A 97 7.83 -1.86 13.39
CA THR A 97 6.83 -2.72 14.05
C THR A 97 5.53 -1.96 14.33
N ARG A 98 4.42 -2.68 14.52
CA ARG A 98 3.12 -2.07 14.85
C ARG A 98 3.15 -1.26 16.16
N ASP A 99 4.07 -1.57 17.08
CA ASP A 99 4.21 -0.84 18.35
C ASP A 99 4.55 0.65 18.16
N HIS A 100 5.15 1.01 17.03
CA HIS A 100 5.53 2.39 16.72
C HIS A 100 4.56 3.09 15.75
N PHE A 101 3.55 2.38 15.24
CA PHE A 101 2.62 2.91 14.25
C PHE A 101 1.18 2.71 14.69
N HIS A 102 0.41 3.79 14.67
CA HIS A 102 -1.01 3.78 14.96
C HIS A 102 -1.77 4.48 13.84
N TRP A 103 -3.08 4.22 13.74
CA TRP A 103 -3.94 4.98 12.84
C TRP A 103 -4.03 6.44 13.31
N PRO A 104 -4.04 7.42 12.39
CA PRO A 104 -4.22 8.81 12.78
C PRO A 104 -5.58 9.04 13.46
N GLU A 105 -5.62 10.01 14.37
CA GLU A 105 -6.89 10.52 14.89
C GLU A 105 -7.59 11.35 13.81
N GLY A 106 -8.87 11.10 13.58
CA GLY A 106 -9.63 11.75 12.51
C GLY A 106 -9.37 11.13 11.14
N ALA A 107 -9.22 11.97 10.11
CA ALA A 107 -9.20 11.49 8.73
C ALA A 107 -7.91 10.72 8.37
N GLY A 108 -8.04 9.72 7.51
CA GLY A 108 -6.92 8.91 7.03
C GLY A 108 -7.28 8.02 5.85
N LEU A 109 -6.43 7.04 5.54
CA LEU A 109 -6.56 6.22 4.35
C LEU A 109 -6.78 4.74 4.70
N LEU A 110 -7.92 4.21 4.29
CA LEU A 110 -8.13 2.78 4.16
C LEU A 110 -7.50 2.33 2.83
N MET A 111 -6.48 1.48 2.89
CA MET A 111 -5.93 0.81 1.71
C MET A 111 -6.39 -0.63 1.67
N LEU A 112 -7.00 -1.03 0.56
CA LEU A 112 -7.40 -2.39 0.26
C LEU A 112 -6.45 -2.96 -0.80
N ASP A 113 -5.82 -4.10 -0.49
CA ASP A 113 -4.93 -4.83 -1.41
C ASP A 113 -5.69 -6.07 -1.91
N TYR A 114 -5.95 -6.11 -3.22
CA TYR A 114 -6.56 -7.25 -3.90
C TYR A 114 -5.46 -8.04 -4.60
N ASP A 115 -5.33 -9.32 -4.25
CA ASP A 115 -4.47 -10.27 -4.94
C ASP A 115 -5.33 -11.40 -5.54
N PRO A 116 -5.27 -11.60 -6.88
CA PRO A 116 -5.99 -12.69 -7.52
C PRO A 116 -5.43 -14.07 -7.12
N ALA A 117 -6.21 -15.13 -7.34
CA ALA A 117 -5.70 -16.50 -7.24
C ALA A 117 -4.53 -16.71 -8.23
N PRO A 118 -3.54 -17.56 -7.91
CA PRO A 118 -2.41 -17.84 -8.80
C PRO A 118 -2.84 -18.23 -10.23
N ASP A 119 -3.91 -19.02 -10.35
CA ASP A 119 -4.47 -19.50 -11.61
C ASP A 119 -5.80 -18.81 -11.98
N GLY A 120 -6.22 -17.80 -11.21
CA GLY A 120 -7.48 -17.09 -11.43
C GLY A 120 -7.29 -15.87 -12.33
N ASN A 121 -8.31 -15.59 -13.15
CA ASN A 121 -8.37 -14.31 -13.87
C ASN A 121 -8.52 -13.18 -12.85
N PRO A 122 -7.64 -12.16 -12.87
CA PRO A 122 -7.81 -10.98 -12.03
C PRO A 122 -9.12 -10.29 -12.37
N LEU A 123 -9.86 -9.87 -11.34
CA LEU A 123 -11.03 -9.02 -11.52
C LEU A 123 -10.61 -7.74 -12.26
N SER A 124 -11.43 -7.27 -13.18
CA SER A 124 -11.32 -5.89 -13.68
C SER A 124 -11.57 -4.90 -12.53
N VAL A 125 -11.20 -3.63 -12.75
CA VAL A 125 -11.46 -2.57 -11.76
C VAL A 125 -12.95 -2.44 -11.43
N ASN A 126 -13.83 -2.62 -12.42
CA ASN A 126 -15.28 -2.54 -12.25
C ASN A 126 -15.83 -3.73 -11.45
N GLU A 127 -15.33 -4.94 -11.72
CA GLU A 127 -15.74 -6.14 -10.98
C GLU A 127 -15.23 -6.11 -9.53
N LEU A 128 -14.00 -5.64 -9.31
CA LEU A 128 -13.45 -5.45 -7.96
C LEU A 128 -14.29 -4.43 -7.17
N HIS A 129 -14.66 -3.31 -7.80
CA HIS A 129 -15.52 -2.31 -7.18
C HIS A 129 -16.92 -2.87 -6.87
N ALA A 130 -17.52 -3.64 -7.80
CA ALA A 130 -18.81 -4.28 -7.59
C ALA A 130 -18.79 -5.32 -6.45
N ALA A 131 -17.70 -6.09 -6.31
CA ALA A 131 -17.52 -7.03 -5.21
C ALA A 131 -17.44 -6.31 -3.86
N LEU A 132 -16.69 -5.21 -3.79
CA LEU A 132 -16.60 -4.37 -2.59
C LEU A 132 -17.95 -3.74 -2.24
N ALA A 133 -18.69 -3.23 -3.23
CA ALA A 133 -20.03 -2.67 -3.05
C ALA A 133 -21.04 -3.72 -2.57
N THR A 134 -20.93 -4.95 -3.05
CA THR A 134 -21.78 -6.07 -2.59
C THR A 134 -21.55 -6.36 -1.10
N ALA A 135 -20.29 -6.38 -0.66
CA ALA A 135 -19.95 -6.61 0.74
C ALA A 135 -20.21 -5.39 1.65
N CYS A 136 -20.09 -4.18 1.10
CA CYS A 136 -20.32 -2.94 1.82
C CYS A 136 -20.93 -1.89 0.87
N PRO A 137 -22.27 -1.71 0.86
CA PRO A 137 -22.93 -0.82 -0.09
C PRO A 137 -22.41 0.63 -0.07
N ALA A 138 -21.94 1.11 1.09
CA ALA A 138 -21.36 2.45 1.22
C ALA A 138 -20.08 2.65 0.38
N LEU A 139 -19.41 1.57 -0.06
CA LEU A 139 -18.25 1.65 -0.94
C LEU A 139 -18.62 1.91 -2.40
N ALA A 140 -19.89 1.76 -2.79
CA ALA A 140 -20.34 1.99 -4.17
C ALA A 140 -20.15 3.46 -4.61
N ASP A 141 -20.36 4.39 -3.68
CA ASP A 141 -20.28 5.83 -3.94
C ASP A 141 -19.07 6.48 -3.26
N ALA A 142 -18.23 5.69 -2.59
CA ALA A 142 -17.06 6.20 -1.88
C ALA A 142 -15.98 6.64 -2.87
N PRO A 143 -15.41 7.85 -2.73
CA PRO A 143 -14.29 8.25 -3.57
C PRO A 143 -13.10 7.33 -3.30
N ALA A 144 -12.45 6.85 -4.36
CA ALA A 144 -11.29 5.96 -4.24
C ALA A 144 -10.26 6.24 -5.33
N VAL A 145 -8.99 6.10 -4.97
CA VAL A 145 -7.91 5.99 -5.96
C VAL A 145 -7.68 4.52 -6.24
N TRP A 146 -7.75 4.13 -7.51
CA TRP A 146 -7.35 2.79 -7.95
C TRP A 146 -5.94 2.82 -8.53
N ARG A 147 -5.11 1.83 -8.18
CA ARG A 147 -3.79 1.60 -8.79
C ARG A 147 -3.54 0.10 -8.98
N PRO A 148 -3.03 -0.33 -10.14
CA PRO A 148 -2.46 -1.67 -10.27
C PRO A 148 -1.23 -1.82 -9.37
N SER A 149 -0.97 -3.04 -8.92
CA SER A 149 0.21 -3.37 -8.13
C SER A 149 1.50 -3.11 -8.92
N ALA A 150 2.63 -2.94 -8.23
CA ALA A 150 3.95 -2.77 -8.88
C ALA A 150 4.42 -4.00 -9.69
N SER A 151 3.63 -5.08 -9.73
CA SER A 151 3.86 -6.28 -10.53
C SER A 151 2.86 -6.44 -11.68
N SER A 152 2.08 -5.42 -11.99
CA SER A 152 1.05 -5.40 -13.02
C SER A 152 1.32 -4.28 -14.02
N CYS A 153 0.69 -4.35 -15.19
CA CYS A 153 0.82 -3.36 -16.28
C CYS A 153 2.28 -3.10 -16.66
N ILE A 154 3.02 -4.17 -16.94
CA ILE A 154 4.43 -4.11 -17.34
C ILE A 154 4.47 -4.11 -18.86
N HIS A 155 5.10 -3.09 -19.43
CA HIS A 155 5.24 -2.93 -20.87
C HIS A 155 6.71 -2.90 -21.27
N ASP A 156 7.02 -3.46 -22.44
CA ASP A 156 8.30 -3.25 -23.09
C ASP A 156 8.39 -1.80 -23.56
N ARG A 157 9.41 -1.07 -23.09
CA ARG A 157 9.56 0.36 -23.41
C ARG A 157 9.93 0.61 -24.87
N LYS A 158 10.61 -0.33 -25.53
CA LYS A 158 11.06 -0.20 -26.93
C LYS A 158 9.92 -0.48 -27.90
N THR A 159 9.14 -1.53 -27.65
CA THR A 159 8.09 -1.99 -28.57
C THR A 159 6.69 -1.49 -28.17
N GLY A 160 6.49 -1.10 -26.92
CA GLY A 160 5.18 -0.78 -26.35
C GLY A 160 4.32 -2.01 -26.02
N ALA A 161 4.82 -3.22 -26.31
CA ALA A 161 4.07 -4.45 -26.07
C ALA A 161 3.79 -4.66 -24.58
N GLU A 162 2.57 -5.09 -24.24
CA GLU A 162 2.24 -5.50 -22.88
C GLU A 162 2.90 -6.86 -22.58
N LEU A 163 3.79 -6.88 -21.59
CA LEU A 163 4.45 -8.08 -21.09
C LEU A 163 3.65 -8.72 -19.95
N ARG A 164 2.86 -7.91 -19.25
CA ARG A 164 1.97 -8.36 -18.18
C ARG A 164 0.85 -7.35 -17.94
N GLY A 165 -0.40 -7.80 -18.07
CA GLY A 165 -1.58 -6.99 -17.80
C GLY A 165 -1.86 -6.73 -16.31
N VAL A 166 -3.11 -6.40 -16.03
CA VAL A 166 -3.61 -6.17 -14.66
C VAL A 166 -3.51 -7.47 -13.86
N GLY A 167 -3.12 -7.37 -12.59
CA GLY A 167 -2.99 -8.49 -11.66
C GLY A 167 -3.50 -8.06 -10.28
N GLY A 168 -2.60 -8.02 -9.28
CA GLY A 168 -2.93 -7.41 -8.00
C GLY A 168 -3.29 -5.93 -8.16
N GLN A 169 -4.20 -5.43 -7.32
CA GLN A 169 -4.78 -4.09 -7.40
C GLN A 169 -4.89 -3.46 -6.01
N ARG A 170 -4.83 -2.13 -5.94
CA ARG A 170 -5.00 -1.37 -4.71
C ARG A 170 -6.10 -0.34 -4.86
N LEU A 171 -6.94 -0.24 -3.84
CA LEU A 171 -7.86 0.89 -3.66
C LEU A 171 -7.45 1.67 -2.41
N TYR A 172 -7.46 2.99 -2.53
CA TYR A 172 -7.21 3.92 -1.43
C TYR A 172 -8.44 4.77 -1.21
N ILE A 173 -9.08 4.60 -0.07
CA ILE A 173 -10.36 5.22 0.28
C ILE A 173 -10.11 6.15 1.47
N PRO A 174 -10.40 7.46 1.35
CA PRO A 174 -10.32 8.36 2.48
C PRO A 174 -11.45 8.03 3.46
N VAL A 175 -11.14 8.01 4.74
CA VAL A 175 -12.10 7.81 5.82
C VAL A 175 -12.03 8.97 6.80
N LEU A 176 -13.16 9.31 7.43
CA LEU A 176 -13.24 10.40 8.41
C LEU A 176 -12.69 10.01 9.79
N GLY A 177 -12.64 8.71 10.09
CA GLY A 177 -12.18 8.15 11.37
C GLY A 177 -11.26 6.95 11.15
N ALA A 178 -9.97 7.21 10.97
CA ALA A 178 -8.98 6.19 10.65
C ALA A 178 -8.71 5.24 11.82
N SER A 179 -8.92 5.68 13.06
CA SER A 179 -8.80 4.84 14.26
C SER A 179 -9.69 3.58 14.23
N ASP A 180 -10.78 3.60 13.47
CA ASP A 180 -11.72 2.49 13.32
C ASP A 180 -11.41 1.56 12.13
N ILE A 181 -10.37 1.86 11.33
CA ILE A 181 -10.01 1.07 10.13
C ILE A 181 -9.79 -0.40 10.46
N SER A 182 -9.13 -0.72 11.58
CA SER A 182 -8.87 -2.11 11.96
C SER A 182 -10.15 -2.92 12.16
N ARG A 183 -11.15 -2.36 12.85
CA ARG A 183 -12.46 -3.01 13.05
C ARG A 183 -13.26 -3.06 11.76
N ALA A 184 -13.31 -1.95 11.02
CA ALA A 184 -14.03 -1.87 9.75
C ALA A 184 -13.46 -2.86 8.70
N GLY A 185 -12.14 -3.00 8.63
CA GLY A 185 -11.45 -3.93 7.74
C GLY A 185 -11.75 -5.40 8.07
N ASP A 186 -11.75 -5.77 9.36
CA ASP A 186 -12.13 -7.12 9.80
C ASP A 186 -13.59 -7.45 9.42
N VAL A 187 -14.51 -6.51 9.62
CA VAL A 187 -15.91 -6.68 9.21
C VAL A 187 -16.04 -6.78 7.69
N LEU A 188 -15.36 -5.92 6.93
CA LEU A 188 -15.37 -5.96 5.47
C LEU A 188 -14.85 -7.30 4.95
N PHE A 189 -13.75 -7.80 5.50
CA PHE A 189 -13.19 -9.10 5.16
C PHE A 189 -14.23 -10.21 5.38
N LYS A 190 -14.87 -10.27 6.56
CA LYS A 190 -15.93 -11.25 6.85
C LYS A 190 -17.11 -11.14 5.89
N ARG A 191 -17.53 -9.92 5.53
CA ARG A 191 -18.61 -9.70 4.57
C ARG A 191 -18.25 -10.13 3.16
N LEU A 192 -17.01 -9.94 2.72
CA LEU A 192 -16.52 -10.45 1.44
C LEU A 192 -16.57 -11.98 1.39
N TRP A 193 -16.22 -12.66 2.49
CA TRP A 193 -16.40 -14.10 2.63
C TRP A 193 -17.87 -14.53 2.52
N LEU A 194 -18.77 -13.88 3.26
CA LEU A 194 -20.21 -14.16 3.22
C LEU A 194 -20.84 -13.89 1.84
N ALA A 195 -20.29 -12.93 1.10
CA ALA A 195 -20.71 -12.60 -0.26
C ALA A 195 -20.11 -13.54 -1.33
N GLY A 196 -19.35 -14.57 -0.94
CA GLY A 196 -18.80 -15.57 -1.86
C GLY A 196 -17.47 -15.21 -2.52
N PHE A 197 -16.79 -14.16 -2.06
CA PHE A 197 -15.48 -13.75 -2.58
C PHE A 197 -14.29 -14.32 -1.77
N GLY A 198 -14.59 -15.04 -0.68
CA GLY A 198 -13.58 -15.71 0.14
C GLY A 198 -12.95 -16.92 -0.59
N ARG A 199 -11.66 -17.14 -0.36
CA ARG A 199 -10.93 -18.29 -0.91
C ARG A 199 -10.09 -18.95 0.18
N TYR A 200 -10.06 -20.27 0.17
CA TYR A 200 -9.21 -21.09 1.03
C TYR A 200 -8.38 -22.03 0.15
N GLU A 201 -7.07 -22.07 0.38
CA GLU A 201 -6.12 -22.93 -0.33
C GLU A 201 -5.38 -23.78 0.71
N ILE A 202 -5.14 -25.06 0.40
CA ILE A 202 -4.27 -25.95 1.17
C ILE A 202 -3.08 -26.27 0.26
N SER A 203 -1.86 -26.02 0.73
CA SER A 203 -0.60 -26.29 -0.01
C SER A 203 0.39 -27.02 0.88
#